data_AF-A0A622VY83-F1
#
_entry.id   AF-A0A622VY83-F1
#
_cell.length_a   1.000
_cell.length_b   1.000
_cell.length_c   1.000
_cell.angle_alpha   90.00
_cell.angle_beta   90.00
_cell.angle_gamma   90.00
#
_symmetry.space_group_name_H-M   'P 1'
#
loop_
_entity.id
_entity.type
_entity.pdbx_description
1 polymer ?
#
loop_
_entity_poly.entity_id
_entity_poly.type
_entity_poly.pdbx_seq_one_letter_code
_entity_poly.pdbx_strand_id
1 'polypeptide(L)'
;MRFHHFWPPNDIYFGVGAAGIIEEVSLITNDRNYLFVNLNRYSLLNALNFFTRMSDINKIIVIISSSRLMPLARFWLTECKNVIAVFDAATSVQDIIRNVSQHQSGEKILTEQRDYRFRINRKDIVKMKYFLSESGMEELQDRFMNSSSTMYRWRKELAVKFGVREPRYLLLPDSVTLL
;
A
#
# COMPACT_ATOMS: atom_id res chain seq x y z
N MET A 1 1.66 19.03 -6.36
CA MET A 1 1.69 17.99 -7.42
C MET A 1 0.26 17.58 -7.72
N ARG A 2 -0.22 17.70 -8.96
CA ARG A 2 -1.53 17.19 -9.38
C ARG A 2 -1.36 15.75 -9.85
N PHE A 3 -1.78 14.77 -9.04
CA PHE A 3 -1.88 13.38 -9.50
C PHE A 3 -3.15 13.27 -10.34
N HIS A 4 -3.01 13.24 -11.67
CA HIS A 4 -4.17 13.34 -12.55
C HIS A 4 -5.11 12.15 -12.36
N HIS A 5 -4.61 10.91 -12.27
CA HIS A 5 -5.45 9.72 -12.06
C HIS A 5 -4.75 8.54 -11.36
N PHE A 6 -3.42 8.59 -11.19
CA PHE A 6 -2.65 7.49 -10.60
C PHE A 6 -1.43 7.98 -9.81
N TRP A 7 -0.87 7.09 -8.98
CA TRP A 7 0.37 7.24 -8.24
C TRP A 7 1.11 5.89 -8.14
N PRO A 8 2.45 5.83 -8.22
CA PRO A 8 3.36 6.95 -8.38
C PRO A 8 3.38 7.49 -9.83
N PRO A 9 3.71 8.77 -10.04
CA PRO A 9 3.54 9.44 -11.35
C PRO A 9 4.51 8.96 -12.43
N ASN A 10 5.59 8.28 -12.04
CA ASN A 10 6.60 7.74 -12.96
C ASN A 10 6.28 6.33 -13.47
N ASP A 11 5.19 5.71 -13.03
CA ASP A 11 4.76 4.39 -13.50
C ASP A 11 3.78 4.51 -14.66
N ILE A 12 4.32 4.69 -15.88
CA ILE A 12 3.53 4.97 -17.09
C ILE A 12 2.59 3.80 -17.42
N TYR A 13 3.06 2.56 -17.29
CA TYR A 13 2.24 1.37 -17.59
C TYR A 13 1.07 1.24 -16.63
N PHE A 14 1.31 1.44 -15.34
CA PHE A 14 0.22 1.50 -14.36
C PHE A 14 -0.74 2.64 -14.67
N GLY A 15 -0.23 3.80 -15.06
CA GLY A 15 -1.03 4.96 -15.42
C GLY A 15 -1.99 4.70 -16.58
N VAL A 16 -1.53 4.03 -17.64
CA VAL A 16 -2.38 3.63 -18.77
C VAL A 16 -3.48 2.67 -18.32
N GLY A 17 -3.15 1.64 -17.53
CA GLY A 17 -4.15 0.70 -17.00
C GLY A 17 -5.18 1.37 -16.10
N ALA A 18 -4.73 2.26 -15.19
CA ALA A 18 -5.61 3.02 -14.32
C ALA A 18 -6.55 3.94 -15.11
N ALA A 19 -6.05 4.61 -16.15
CA ALA A 19 -6.87 5.46 -17.01
C ALA A 19 -7.98 4.65 -17.72
N GLY A 20 -7.64 3.49 -18.28
CA GLY A 20 -8.62 2.60 -18.90
C GLY A 20 -9.68 2.11 -17.92
N ILE A 21 -9.30 1.74 -16.70
CA ILE A 21 -10.26 1.35 -15.65
C ILE A 21 -11.19 2.51 -15.30
N ILE A 22 -10.67 3.72 -15.16
CA ILE A 22 -11.47 4.91 -14.83
C ILE A 22 -12.46 5.22 -15.97
N GLU A 23 -12.04 5.08 -17.21
CA GLU A 23 -12.90 5.28 -18.37
C GLU A 23 -14.08 4.31 -18.32
N GLU A 24 -13.83 3.02 -18.19
CA GLU A 24 -14.85 1.97 -18.10
C GLU A 24 -15.79 2.16 -16.91
N VAL A 25 -15.25 2.43 -15.71
CA VAL A 25 -16.06 2.73 -14.52
C VAL A 25 -16.93 3.96 -14.76
N SER A 26 -16.40 5.01 -15.40
CA SER A 26 -17.13 6.25 -15.64
C SER A 26 -18.29 6.10 -16.61
N LEU A 27 -18.25 5.11 -17.51
CA LEU A 27 -19.39 4.77 -18.37
C LEU A 27 -20.57 4.22 -17.56
N ILE A 28 -20.31 3.62 -16.40
CA ILE A 28 -21.33 3.00 -15.53
C ILE A 28 -21.79 3.97 -14.44
N THR A 29 -20.85 4.66 -13.78
CA THR A 29 -21.13 5.46 -12.58
C THR A 29 -21.26 6.96 -12.85
N ASN A 30 -20.83 7.42 -14.04
CA ASN A 30 -20.65 8.84 -14.38
C ASN A 30 -19.70 9.59 -13.42
N ASP A 31 -18.79 8.87 -12.73
CA ASP A 31 -17.76 9.44 -11.86
C ASP A 31 -16.36 9.14 -12.41
N ARG A 32 -15.47 10.14 -12.35
CA ARG A 32 -14.06 10.06 -12.75
C ARG A 32 -13.11 10.47 -11.63
N ASN A 33 -13.63 10.72 -10.42
CA ASN A 33 -12.89 11.26 -9.29
C ASN A 33 -12.02 10.22 -8.56
N TYR A 34 -11.39 9.33 -9.32
CA TYR A 34 -10.57 8.25 -8.78
C TYR A 34 -9.06 8.59 -8.81
N LEU A 35 -8.34 7.99 -7.87
CA LEU A 35 -6.89 7.92 -7.80
C LEU A 35 -6.47 6.47 -7.56
N PHE A 36 -5.82 5.87 -8.56
CA PHE A 36 -5.25 4.53 -8.40
C PHE A 36 -3.84 4.62 -7.82
N VAL A 37 -3.55 3.80 -6.81
CA VAL A 37 -2.25 3.78 -6.13
C VAL A 37 -1.61 2.42 -6.33
N ASN A 38 -0.47 2.38 -7.02
CA ASN A 38 0.35 1.17 -7.14
C ASN A 38 1.23 1.02 -5.90
N LEU A 39 0.93 0.04 -5.04
CA LEU A 39 1.71 -0.31 -3.85
C LEU A 39 2.55 -1.56 -4.12
N ASN A 40 3.81 -1.35 -4.47
CA ASN A 40 4.77 -2.42 -4.72
C ASN A 40 6.12 -2.07 -4.09
N ARG A 41 7.10 -2.97 -4.23
CA ARG A 41 8.45 -2.78 -3.67
C ARG A 41 9.13 -1.46 -4.08
N TYR A 42 8.87 -0.99 -5.31
CA TYR A 42 9.48 0.23 -5.85
C TYR A 42 8.80 1.50 -5.32
N SER A 43 7.49 1.43 -5.06
CA SER A 43 6.73 2.57 -4.54
C SER A 43 6.68 2.62 -3.01
N LEU A 44 7.00 1.52 -2.32
CA LEU A 44 6.84 1.35 -0.87
C LEU A 44 7.38 2.52 -0.04
N LEU A 45 8.65 2.90 -0.23
CA LEU A 45 9.28 3.95 0.59
C LEU A 45 8.55 5.29 0.42
N ASN A 46 8.21 5.62 -0.83
CA ASN A 46 7.48 6.84 -1.15
C ASN A 46 6.02 6.75 -0.67
N ALA A 47 5.44 5.55 -0.65
CA ALA A 47 4.05 5.32 -0.25
C ALA A 47 3.85 5.63 1.23
N LEU A 48 4.82 5.23 2.07
CA LEU A 48 4.80 5.56 3.51
C LEU A 48 4.73 7.07 3.77
N ASN A 49 5.30 7.89 2.88
CA ASN A 49 5.21 9.35 2.97
C ASN A 49 3.96 9.92 2.31
N PHE A 50 3.57 9.36 1.16
CA PHE A 50 2.35 9.71 0.43
C PHE A 50 1.12 9.60 1.31
N PHE A 51 0.87 8.44 1.93
CA PHE A 51 -0.31 8.20 2.78
C PHE A 51 -0.35 9.11 4.02
N THR A 52 0.81 9.48 4.58
CA THR A 52 0.85 10.44 5.70
C THR A 52 0.51 11.88 5.32
N ARG A 53 0.49 12.22 4.03
CA ARG A 53 0.18 13.56 3.50
C ARG A 53 -1.14 13.59 2.72
N MET A 54 -1.97 12.55 2.87
CA MET A 54 -3.18 12.38 2.05
C MET A 54 -4.39 13.22 2.46
N SER A 55 -4.35 13.93 3.60
CA SER A 55 -5.46 14.77 4.06
C SER A 55 -5.96 15.75 3.00
N ASP A 56 -5.08 16.13 2.08
CA ASP A 56 -5.34 17.19 1.09
C ASP A 56 -5.83 16.64 -0.26
N ILE A 57 -5.95 15.32 -0.40
CA ILE A 57 -6.35 14.66 -1.66
C ILE A 57 -7.86 14.43 -1.67
N ASN A 58 -8.57 15.29 -2.41
CA ASN A 58 -10.00 15.18 -2.66
C ASN A 58 -10.33 14.18 -3.80
N LYS A 59 -9.91 12.91 -3.65
CA LYS A 59 -10.17 11.84 -4.61
C LYS A 59 -10.54 10.53 -3.92
N ILE A 60 -11.33 9.72 -4.60
CA ILE A 60 -11.63 8.33 -4.23
C ILE A 60 -10.44 7.45 -4.58
N ILE A 61 -9.83 6.79 -3.60
CA ILE A 61 -8.59 6.05 -3.79
C ILE A 61 -8.83 4.55 -3.86
N VAL A 62 -8.22 3.93 -4.86
CA VAL A 62 -8.15 2.49 -5.06
C VAL A 62 -6.68 2.08 -5.02
N ILE A 63 -6.31 1.18 -4.10
CA ILE A 63 -4.94 0.69 -3.99
C ILE A 63 -4.84 -0.66 -4.72
N ILE A 64 -3.89 -0.75 -5.65
CA ILE A 64 -3.48 -2.02 -6.25
C ILE A 64 -2.15 -2.41 -5.61
N SER A 65 -2.12 -3.49 -4.86
CA SER A 65 -0.98 -3.87 -4.03
C SER A 65 -0.39 -5.22 -4.46
N SER A 66 0.94 -5.31 -4.46
CA SER A 66 1.59 -6.62 -4.44
C SER A 66 1.16 -7.44 -3.22
N SER A 67 1.09 -8.77 -3.34
CA SER A 67 0.60 -9.66 -2.29
C SER A 67 1.36 -9.51 -0.96
N ARG A 68 2.68 -9.30 -1.04
CA ARG A 68 3.55 -9.07 0.12
C ARG A 68 3.16 -7.80 0.89
N LEU A 69 2.64 -6.77 0.22
CA LEU A 69 2.31 -5.47 0.81
C LEU A 69 0.82 -5.29 1.12
N MET A 70 -0.01 -6.28 0.85
CA MET A 70 -1.43 -6.27 1.20
C MET A 70 -1.73 -5.97 2.68
N PRO A 71 -0.95 -6.44 3.69
CA PRO A 71 -1.15 -6.01 5.09
C PRO A 71 -1.09 -4.48 5.26
N LEU A 72 -0.19 -3.82 4.53
CA LEU A 72 -0.03 -2.37 4.54
C LEU A 72 -1.17 -1.67 3.79
N ALA A 73 -1.59 -2.21 2.65
CA ALA A 73 -2.73 -1.68 1.90
C ALA A 73 -4.02 -1.71 2.74
N ARG A 74 -4.29 -2.81 3.46
CA ARG A 74 -5.43 -2.94 4.38
C ARG A 74 -5.39 -1.97 5.54
N PHE A 75 -4.21 -1.68 6.06
CA PHE A 75 -4.05 -0.64 7.07
C PHE A 75 -4.52 0.71 6.53
N TRP A 76 -4.11 1.09 5.32
CA TRP A 76 -4.57 2.35 4.71
C TRP A 76 -6.04 2.35 4.35
N LEU A 77 -6.62 1.22 3.93
CA LEU A 77 -8.07 1.08 3.74
C LEU A 77 -8.86 1.40 5.01
N THR A 78 -8.32 1.01 6.17
CA THR A 78 -8.92 1.21 7.48
C THR A 78 -8.73 2.65 7.98
N GLU A 79 -7.51 3.19 7.84
CA GLU A 79 -7.14 4.48 8.42
C GLU A 79 -7.53 5.68 7.56
N CYS A 80 -7.63 5.51 6.24
CA CYS A 80 -7.93 6.60 5.30
C CYS A 80 -9.37 6.52 4.81
N LYS A 81 -10.16 7.56 5.09
CA LYS A 81 -11.57 7.64 4.68
C LYS A 81 -11.75 7.56 3.17
N ASN A 82 -10.87 8.23 2.44
CA ASN A 82 -10.89 8.32 0.98
C ASN A 82 -10.33 7.09 0.25
N VAL A 83 -9.67 6.14 0.95
CA VAL A 83 -9.29 4.84 0.37
C VAL A 83 -10.49 3.91 0.43
N ILE A 84 -11.15 3.63 -0.68
CA ILE A 84 -12.37 2.81 -0.69
C ILE A 84 -12.10 1.34 -1.01
N ALA A 85 -10.99 1.03 -1.67
CA ALA A 85 -10.74 -0.32 -2.17
C ALA A 85 -9.25 -0.68 -2.12
N VAL A 86 -9.00 -1.96 -1.86
CA VAL A 86 -7.68 -2.59 -1.98
C VAL A 86 -7.82 -3.87 -2.77
N PHE A 87 -7.01 -4.00 -3.83
CA PHE A 87 -6.92 -5.18 -4.66
C PHE A 87 -5.50 -5.73 -4.66
N ASP A 88 -5.36 -7.05 -4.68
CA ASP A 88 -4.09 -7.69 -5.01
C ASP A 88 -3.77 -7.45 -6.49
N ALA A 89 -2.50 -7.29 -6.85
CA ALA A 89 -2.05 -7.11 -8.23
C ALA A 89 -2.41 -8.29 -9.16
N ALA A 90 -2.71 -9.47 -8.61
CA ALA A 90 -3.23 -10.61 -9.34
C ALA A 90 -4.74 -10.52 -9.64
N THR A 91 -5.46 -9.53 -9.08
CA THR A 91 -6.89 -9.34 -9.35
C THR A 91 -7.10 -8.93 -10.80
N SER A 92 -8.07 -9.55 -11.48
CA SER A 92 -8.37 -9.22 -12.87
C SER A 92 -8.91 -7.79 -13.00
N VAL A 93 -8.61 -7.13 -14.13
CA VAL A 93 -9.11 -5.79 -14.44
C VAL A 93 -10.64 -5.76 -14.46
N GLN A 94 -11.27 -6.81 -14.98
CA GLN A 94 -12.74 -6.93 -15.02
C GLN A 94 -13.34 -6.98 -13.61
N ASP A 95 -12.71 -7.71 -12.69
CA ASP A 95 -13.14 -7.74 -11.30
C ASP A 95 -12.98 -6.39 -10.62
N ILE A 96 -11.88 -5.68 -10.88
CA ILE A 96 -11.67 -4.33 -10.35
C ILE A 96 -12.78 -3.40 -10.84
N ILE A 97 -13.04 -3.36 -12.15
CA ILE A 97 -14.09 -2.52 -12.75
C ILE A 97 -15.45 -2.86 -12.14
N ARG A 98 -15.80 -4.15 -12.07
CA ARG A 98 -17.08 -4.61 -11.49
C ARG A 98 -17.25 -4.15 -10.06
N ASN A 99 -16.27 -4.42 -9.19
CA ASN A 99 -16.35 -4.06 -7.77
C ASN A 99 -16.39 -2.55 -7.57
N VAL A 100 -15.53 -1.79 -8.27
CA VAL A 100 -15.51 -0.32 -8.15
C VAL A 100 -16.78 0.32 -8.68
N SER A 101 -17.38 -0.23 -9.75
CA SER A 101 -18.62 0.31 -10.33
C SER A 101 -19.86 0.04 -9.47
N GLN A 102 -19.83 -1.02 -8.64
CA GLN A 102 -20.92 -1.39 -7.74
C GLN A 102 -20.79 -0.78 -6.34
N HIS A 103 -19.68 -0.09 -6.06
CA HIS A 103 -19.40 0.53 -4.78
C HIS A 103 -20.48 1.53 -4.36
N GLN A 104 -20.95 1.40 -3.13
CA GLN A 104 -21.83 2.38 -2.51
C GLN A 104 -21.06 3.35 -1.60
N SER A 105 -21.53 4.60 -1.52
CA SER A 105 -20.89 5.60 -0.67
C SER A 105 -20.77 5.13 0.79
N GLY A 106 -19.55 5.07 1.30
CA GLY A 106 -19.24 4.61 2.67
C GLY A 106 -18.83 3.13 2.75
N GLU A 107 -18.96 2.38 1.67
CA GLU A 107 -18.50 0.99 1.58
C GLU A 107 -16.98 0.92 1.44
N LYS A 108 -16.38 -0.16 1.95
CA LYS A 108 -14.97 -0.50 1.72
C LYS A 108 -14.91 -1.84 1.00
N ILE A 109 -14.24 -1.87 -0.15
CA ILE A 109 -14.06 -3.08 -0.95
C ILE A 109 -12.76 -3.76 -0.52
N LEU A 110 -12.89 -5.01 -0.09
CA LEU A 110 -11.76 -5.90 0.19
C LEU A 110 -12.05 -7.26 -0.43
N THR A 111 -11.35 -7.57 -1.52
CA THR A 111 -11.58 -8.78 -2.35
C THR A 111 -11.00 -10.06 -1.76
N GLU A 112 -10.05 -9.97 -0.83
CA GLU A 112 -9.45 -11.15 -0.20
C GLU A 112 -9.88 -11.31 1.27
N GLN A 113 -10.27 -12.54 1.66
CA GLN A 113 -10.36 -12.97 3.06
C GLN A 113 -9.08 -13.65 3.55
N ARG A 114 -7.91 -13.32 2.97
CA ARG A 114 -6.65 -13.78 3.58
C ARG A 114 -6.54 -13.19 4.97
N ASP A 115 -6.55 -14.08 5.96
CA ASP A 115 -6.30 -13.74 7.36
C ASP A 115 -4.83 -13.42 7.49
N TYR A 116 -4.48 -12.14 7.32
CA TYR A 116 -3.16 -11.66 7.71
C TYR A 116 -3.09 -11.78 9.22
N ARG A 117 -2.38 -12.83 9.67
CA ARG A 117 -2.22 -13.21 11.09
C ARG A 117 -1.81 -12.03 11.98
N PHE A 118 -1.19 -11.01 11.41
CA PHE A 118 -0.74 -9.81 12.12
C PHE A 118 -1.29 -8.54 11.47
N ARG A 119 -1.97 -7.71 12.27
CA ARG A 119 -2.41 -6.38 11.85
C ARG A 119 -1.26 -5.37 11.95
N ILE A 120 -1.14 -4.54 10.91
CA ILE A 120 -0.26 -3.37 10.89
C ILE A 120 -0.95 -2.25 11.68
N ASN A 121 -0.18 -1.50 12.47
CA ASN A 121 -0.66 -0.32 13.21
C ASN A 121 0.23 0.91 12.93
N ARG A 122 -0.16 2.08 13.44
CA ARG A 122 0.58 3.33 13.24
C ARG A 122 2.04 3.28 13.71
N LYS A 123 2.35 2.57 14.81
CA LYS A 123 3.73 2.41 15.29
C LYS A 123 4.55 1.58 14.30
N ASP A 124 3.94 0.58 13.67
CA ASP A 124 4.61 -0.20 12.63
C ASP A 124 4.95 0.66 11.40
N ILE A 125 4.07 1.58 10.99
CA ILE A 125 4.37 2.52 9.89
C ILE A 125 5.59 3.39 10.22
N VAL A 126 5.65 3.92 11.44
CA VAL A 126 6.80 4.71 11.89
C VAL A 126 8.07 3.86 11.86
N LYS A 127 8.05 2.66 12.45
CA LYS A 127 9.17 1.71 12.41
C LYS A 127 9.59 1.37 10.98
N MET A 128 8.63 1.13 10.08
CA MET A 128 8.91 0.85 8.66
C MET A 128 9.66 1.99 8.00
N LYS A 129 9.24 3.24 8.21
CA LYS A 129 9.93 4.40 7.61
C LYS A 129 11.42 4.34 7.94
N TYR A 130 11.75 4.19 9.22
CA TYR A 130 13.14 4.17 9.66
C TYR A 130 13.91 2.92 9.21
N PHE A 131 13.35 1.72 9.36
CA PHE A 131 14.04 0.49 8.95
C PHE A 131 14.28 0.40 7.43
N LEU A 132 13.50 1.13 6.63
CA LEU A 132 13.64 1.20 5.18
C LEU A 132 14.46 2.40 4.70
N SER A 133 14.57 3.48 5.46
CA SER A 133 15.28 4.71 5.07
C SER A 133 16.67 4.88 5.70
N GLU A 134 16.89 4.39 6.93
CA GLU A 134 18.12 4.65 7.67
C GLU A 134 19.17 3.55 7.49
N SER A 135 20.43 3.97 7.57
CA SER A 135 21.58 3.20 7.11
C SER A 135 22.02 2.12 8.12
N GLY A 136 21.81 2.34 9.44
CA GLY A 136 22.34 1.47 10.50
C GLY A 136 21.52 1.42 11.80
N MET A 137 21.82 0.42 12.65
CA MET A 137 21.14 0.18 13.94
C MET A 137 21.53 1.17 15.05
N GLU A 138 22.68 1.84 14.92
CA GLU A 138 23.15 2.87 15.86
C GLU A 138 22.33 4.15 15.71
N GLU A 139 22.12 4.61 14.48
CA GLU A 139 21.26 5.76 14.15
C GLU A 139 19.82 5.58 14.68
N LEU A 140 19.29 4.36 14.57
CA LEU A 140 17.98 4.00 15.12
C LEU A 140 17.96 4.00 16.66
N GLN A 141 19.02 3.52 17.30
CA GLN A 141 19.11 3.50 18.77
C GLN A 141 19.15 4.91 19.33
N ASP A 142 19.97 5.78 18.74
CA ASP A 142 20.07 7.19 19.14
C ASP A 142 18.74 7.91 18.94
N ARG A 143 18.08 7.68 17.80
CA ARG A 143 16.79 8.33 17.50
C ARG A 143 15.66 7.89 18.42
N PHE A 144 15.57 6.60 18.71
CA PHE A 144 14.50 6.06 19.54
C PHE A 144 14.81 6.05 21.03
N MET A 145 16.04 6.40 21.43
CA MET A 145 16.55 6.29 22.81
C MET A 145 16.25 4.90 23.43
N ASN A 146 16.43 3.84 22.64
CA ASN A 146 16.08 2.48 23.03
C ASN A 146 17.30 1.55 22.92
N SER A 147 17.26 0.46 23.69
CA SER A 147 18.32 -0.56 23.63
C SER A 147 18.38 -1.26 22.27
N SER A 148 19.57 -1.72 21.90
CA SER A 148 19.80 -2.59 20.74
C SER A 148 18.84 -3.79 20.71
N SER A 149 18.63 -4.45 21.85
CA SER A 149 17.70 -5.59 22.00
C SER A 149 16.25 -5.23 21.63
N THR A 150 15.81 -4.02 21.99
CA THR A 150 14.47 -3.53 21.64
C THR A 150 14.36 -3.27 20.14
N MET A 151 15.41 -2.69 19.53
CA MET A 151 15.44 -2.47 18.07
C MET A 151 15.41 -3.80 17.30
N TYR A 152 16.18 -4.80 17.71
CA TYR A 152 16.16 -6.13 17.09
C TYR A 152 14.78 -6.79 17.22
N ARG A 153 14.14 -6.68 18.40
CA ARG A 153 12.78 -7.19 18.61
C ARG A 153 11.79 -6.52 17.65
N TRP A 154 11.81 -5.18 17.56
CA TRP A 154 10.91 -4.46 16.66
C TRP A 154 11.13 -4.79 15.19
N ARG A 155 12.39 -4.96 14.77
CA ARG A 155 12.75 -5.38 13.41
C ARG A 155 12.18 -6.76 13.09
N LYS A 156 12.32 -7.71 14.03
CA LYS A 156 11.81 -9.07 13.90
C LYS A 156 10.27 -9.11 13.88
N GLU A 157 9.63 -8.41 14.81
CA GLU A 157 8.17 -8.29 14.85
C GLU A 157 7.62 -7.78 13.53
N LEU A 158 8.22 -6.72 12.98
CA LEU A 158 7.80 -6.13 11.72
C LEU A 158 7.98 -7.10 10.55
N ALA A 159 9.14 -7.77 10.46
CA ALA A 159 9.42 -8.73 9.39
C ALA A 159 8.38 -9.88 9.37
N VAL A 160 8.00 -10.38 10.55
CA VAL A 160 6.99 -11.43 10.72
C VAL A 160 5.63 -10.99 10.18
N LYS A 161 5.22 -9.73 10.35
CA LYS A 161 3.93 -9.23 9.84
C LYS A 161 3.83 -9.27 8.32
N PHE A 162 4.96 -9.16 7.63
CA PHE A 162 5.04 -9.18 6.18
C PHE A 162 5.54 -10.53 5.62
N GLY A 163 5.77 -11.53 6.47
CA GLY A 163 6.26 -12.84 6.05
C GLY A 163 7.67 -12.82 5.45
N VAL A 164 8.51 -11.86 5.84
CA VAL A 164 9.89 -11.72 5.36
C VAL A 164 10.90 -11.98 6.47
N ARG A 165 12.15 -12.27 6.09
CA ARG A 165 13.26 -12.44 7.05
C ARG A 165 13.65 -11.12 7.71
N GLU A 166 13.50 -10.02 6.98
CA GLU A 166 13.95 -8.70 7.40
C GLU A 166 13.11 -7.61 6.71
N PRO A 167 12.80 -6.46 7.36
CA PRO A 167 11.97 -5.43 6.74
C PRO A 167 12.50 -4.93 5.39
N ARG A 168 13.83 -4.82 5.24
CA ARG A 168 14.47 -4.40 3.98
C ARG A 168 14.18 -5.34 2.80
N TYR A 169 13.82 -6.60 3.06
CA TYR A 169 13.46 -7.54 1.99
C TYR A 169 12.14 -7.15 1.32
N LEU A 170 11.33 -6.27 1.91
CA LEU A 170 10.16 -5.68 1.26
C LEU A 170 10.52 -4.83 0.02
N LEU A 171 11.77 -4.39 -0.08
CA LEU A 171 12.30 -3.64 -1.23
C LEU A 171 12.87 -4.56 -2.32
N LEU A 172 13.06 -5.85 -2.02
CA LEU A 172 13.60 -6.83 -2.97
C LEU A 172 12.47 -7.47 -3.79
N PRO A 173 12.78 -7.97 -5.00
CA PRO A 173 11.84 -8.82 -5.73
C PRO A 173 11.39 -10.01 -4.89
N ASP A 174 10.17 -10.48 -5.11
CA ASP A 174 9.80 -11.82 -4.65
C ASP A 174 10.78 -12.79 -5.30
N SER A 175 11.65 -13.40 -4.50
CA SER A 175 12.48 -14.50 -4.97
C SER A 175 11.50 -15.55 -5.48
N VAL A 176 11.45 -15.72 -6.80
CA VAL A 176 10.71 -16.80 -7.44
C VAL A 176 11.13 -18.05 -6.70
N THR A 177 10.21 -18.65 -5.95
CA THR A 177 10.34 -20.03 -5.55
C THR A 177 10.30 -20.78 -6.88
N LEU A 178 11.48 -20.97 -7.49
CA LEU A 178 11.63 -21.97 -8.53
C LEU A 178 11.29 -23.28 -7.82
N LEU A 179 10.09 -23.77 -8.12
CA LEU A 179 9.63 -25.11 -7.79
C LEU A 179 10.64 -26.13 -8.30
#